data_AF-A0A0R2FG61-F1
#
_entry.id   AF-A0A0R2FG61-F1
#
_cell.length_a   1.000
_cell.length_b   1.000
_cell.length_c   1.000
_cell.angle_alpha   90.00
_cell.angle_beta   90.00
_cell.angle_gamma   90.00
#
_symmetry.space_group_name_H-M   'P 1'
#
loop_
_entity.id
_entity.type
_entity.pdbx_description
1 polymer ?
#
loop_
_entity_poly.entity_id
_entity_poly.type
_entity_poly.pdbx_seq_one_letter_code
_entity_poly.pdbx_strand_id
1 'polypeptide(L)'
;MSACSSQQSSGKVSYKQTAEASLDKGMDNQPEAPYWFPNQLLKWQFSKDKQAKYNVATVPLAKRIDKWQLPTVNKTQDPKMKVVALSIMNASTSGNAPRGINTFDANVFSNWQYIDQLVYWGGSAGEGLIVPPTADVIDAAHKNGVPVLGTVFFPQVVSGGKLKWLNDFLKQDKDGHFPMADKLVAVAKAYGFDGWFINQETDPEVKSFDAAASGKNNQSTTKSGLTKKHAQLMQQLIKEYKQKAGSKLDLMWYDSMTKDGKMDWQNALTKNVFRIFSGVFAGRLS
;
A
#
# COMPACT_ATOMS: atom_id res chain seq x y z
N MET A 1 41.33 44.96 21.49
CA MET A 1 41.55 44.10 22.68
C MET A 1 40.18 43.70 23.17
N SER A 2 39.67 42.47 23.18
CA SER A 2 40.15 41.09 22.93
C SER A 2 38.94 40.33 22.36
N ALA A 3 39.00 39.61 21.23
CA ALA A 3 39.55 38.26 21.01
C ALA A 3 38.81 37.10 21.73
N CYS A 4 38.24 36.21 20.90
CA CYS A 4 37.89 34.78 21.09
C CYS A 4 36.71 34.42 22.03
N SER A 5 35.85 33.43 21.72
CA SER A 5 36.10 32.19 20.98
C SER A 5 34.90 31.69 20.18
N SER A 6 35.20 31.13 19.01
CA SER A 6 34.35 30.21 18.26
C SER A 6 34.29 28.86 18.98
N GLN A 7 33.16 28.52 19.59
CA GLN A 7 32.91 27.15 20.05
C GLN A 7 32.07 26.42 18.99
N GLN A 8 32.76 25.93 17.96
CA GLN A 8 32.26 24.83 17.15
C GLN A 8 32.33 23.58 18.01
N SER A 9 31.22 23.18 18.62
CA SER A 9 31.05 21.79 19.08
C SER A 9 30.22 21.04 18.04
N SER A 10 30.78 20.84 16.84
CA SER A 10 30.33 19.78 15.93
C SER A 10 30.89 18.45 16.43
N GLY A 11 30.48 18.04 17.63
CA GLY A 11 30.70 16.67 18.07
C GLY A 11 29.97 15.77 17.09
N LYS A 12 30.68 15.04 16.24
CA LYS A 12 30.12 13.91 15.52
C LYS A 12 29.53 12.99 16.58
N VAL A 13 28.20 12.98 16.70
CA VAL A 13 27.52 11.98 17.52
C VAL A 13 27.79 10.64 16.87
N SER A 14 28.76 9.89 17.41
CA SER A 14 29.07 8.55 16.97
C SER A 14 28.08 7.62 17.65
N TYR A 15 26.94 7.37 17.01
CA TYR A 15 26.09 6.26 17.40
C TYR A 15 26.91 4.97 17.26
N LYS A 16 27.04 4.20 18.34
CA LYS A 16 27.64 2.86 18.33
C LYS A 16 26.59 1.89 18.87
N GLN A 17 26.41 0.79 18.14
CA GLN A 17 25.59 -0.33 18.59
C GLN A 17 26.20 -0.87 19.89
N THR A 18 25.36 -1.12 20.91
CA THR A 18 25.82 -1.75 22.14
C THR A 18 26.07 -3.24 21.91
N ALA A 19 26.80 -3.91 22.80
CA ALA A 19 27.05 -5.34 22.69
C ALA A 19 25.74 -6.15 22.66
N GLU A 20 24.73 -5.70 23.42
CA GLU A 20 23.39 -6.29 23.47
C GLU A 20 22.64 -6.13 22.14
N ALA A 21 22.86 -5.02 21.44
CA ALA A 21 22.27 -4.80 20.12
C ALA A 21 22.97 -5.62 19.03
N SER A 22 24.17 -6.14 19.26
CA SER A 22 24.89 -7.01 18.30
C SER A 22 24.49 -8.49 18.35
N LEU A 23 23.64 -8.88 19.32
CA LEU A 23 23.06 -10.21 19.39
C LEU A 23 21.97 -10.35 18.31
N ASP A 24 22.37 -10.88 17.15
CA ASP A 24 21.46 -11.38 16.12
C ASP A 24 20.97 -12.79 16.53
N LYS A 25 19.98 -12.81 17.43
CA LYS A 25 19.22 -14.02 17.76
C LYS A 25 17.83 -13.90 17.14
N GLY A 26 17.68 -14.39 15.91
CA GLY A 26 16.35 -14.67 15.38
C GLY A 26 15.60 -15.60 16.33
N MET A 27 14.37 -15.23 16.71
CA MET A 27 13.55 -16.12 17.52
C MET A 27 12.97 -17.21 16.63
N ASP A 28 13.19 -18.49 16.96
CA ASP A 28 12.72 -19.65 16.17
C ASP A 28 11.19 -19.65 15.91
N ASN A 29 10.41 -18.93 16.71
CA ASN A 29 8.96 -18.77 16.58
C ASN A 29 8.54 -17.29 16.42
N GLN A 30 9.35 -16.47 15.76
CA GLN A 30 9.02 -15.07 15.49
C GLN A 30 7.71 -14.97 14.70
N PRO A 31 6.72 -14.20 15.16
CA PRO A 31 5.56 -13.89 14.37
C PRO A 31 5.95 -13.13 13.10
N GLU A 32 5.29 -13.45 12.01
CA GLU A 32 5.47 -12.84 10.71
C GLU A 32 4.23 -12.03 10.34
N ALA A 33 4.47 -10.90 9.67
CA ALA A 33 3.45 -10.10 9.06
C ALA A 33 2.85 -10.84 7.86
N PRO A 34 1.53 -10.92 7.76
CA PRO A 34 0.92 -11.74 6.73
C PRO A 34 1.03 -11.07 5.36
N TYR A 35 1.08 -11.90 4.33
CA TYR A 35 0.95 -11.53 2.93
C TYR A 35 0.29 -12.71 2.20
N TRP A 36 -0.45 -12.43 1.13
CA TRP A 36 -1.24 -13.47 0.48
C TRP A 36 -1.29 -13.35 -1.03
N PHE A 37 -1.38 -14.49 -1.69
CA PHE A 37 -2.04 -14.63 -2.97
C PHE A 37 -3.57 -14.68 -2.79
N PRO A 38 -4.37 -14.34 -3.81
CA PRO A 38 -5.83 -14.28 -3.70
C PRO A 38 -6.48 -15.54 -3.10
N ASN A 39 -6.04 -16.73 -3.53
CA ASN A 39 -6.56 -18.01 -3.04
C ASN A 39 -6.25 -18.29 -1.56
N GLN A 40 -5.16 -17.73 -1.02
CA GLN A 40 -4.80 -17.85 0.39
C GLN A 40 -5.67 -16.91 1.23
N LEU A 41 -5.82 -15.65 0.81
CA LEU A 41 -6.65 -14.70 1.55
C LEU A 41 -8.14 -15.12 1.57
N LEU A 42 -8.65 -15.70 0.48
CA LEU A 42 -10.00 -16.26 0.45
C LEU A 42 -10.24 -17.34 1.53
N LYS A 43 -9.18 -18.05 1.95
CA LYS A 43 -9.23 -19.06 3.02
C LYS A 43 -8.92 -18.49 4.41
N TRP A 44 -8.36 -17.29 4.49
CA TRP A 44 -7.93 -16.68 5.75
C TRP A 44 -9.11 -16.47 6.71
N GLN A 45 -8.89 -16.77 7.98
CA GLN A 45 -9.82 -16.51 9.08
C GLN A 45 -9.00 -16.10 10.30
N PHE A 46 -9.30 -14.93 10.87
CA PHE A 46 -8.57 -14.40 12.02
C PHE A 46 -8.44 -15.40 13.17
N SER A 47 -9.52 -16.12 13.50
CA SER A 47 -9.55 -17.10 14.59
C SER A 47 -8.72 -18.37 14.35
N LYS A 48 -8.33 -18.66 13.10
CA LYS A 48 -7.51 -19.83 12.73
C LYS A 48 -6.04 -19.48 12.48
N ASP A 49 -5.74 -18.20 12.34
CA ASP A 49 -4.39 -17.71 12.15
C ASP A 49 -3.73 -17.50 13.52
N LYS A 50 -2.82 -18.42 13.88
CA LYS A 50 -2.10 -18.40 15.17
C LYS A 50 -1.27 -17.14 15.37
N GLN A 51 -0.88 -16.48 14.28
CA GLN A 51 -0.02 -15.30 14.29
C GLN A 51 -0.83 -13.99 14.21
N ALA A 52 -2.11 -14.05 13.84
CA ALA A 52 -2.95 -12.87 13.65
C ALA A 52 -2.98 -11.93 14.86
N LYS A 53 -3.02 -12.47 16.10
CA LYS A 53 -3.06 -11.65 17.32
C LYS A 53 -1.83 -10.74 17.51
N TYR A 54 -0.68 -11.10 16.93
CA TYR A 54 0.55 -10.29 17.02
C TYR A 54 0.57 -9.16 15.99
N ASN A 55 -0.26 -9.28 14.94
CA ASN A 55 -0.38 -8.35 13.82
C ASN A 55 -1.46 -7.28 14.03
N VAL A 56 -2.15 -7.30 15.16
CA VAL A 56 -3.18 -6.31 15.49
C VAL A 56 -2.51 -5.03 15.98
N ALA A 57 -2.82 -3.90 15.33
CA ALA A 57 -2.46 -2.58 15.81
C ALA A 57 -3.14 -2.26 17.15
N THR A 58 -2.44 -1.54 18.00
CA THR A 58 -2.89 -1.22 19.37
C THR A 58 -3.13 0.27 19.58
N VAL A 59 -2.67 1.13 18.66
CA VAL A 59 -2.85 2.57 18.72
C VAL A 59 -4.01 2.98 17.79
N PRO A 60 -5.07 3.62 18.31
CA PRO A 60 -6.12 4.15 17.46
C PRO A 60 -5.64 5.39 16.69
N LEU A 61 -6.20 5.62 15.50
CA LEU A 61 -5.90 6.79 14.68
C LEU A 61 -6.18 8.10 15.44
N ALA A 62 -5.12 8.87 15.71
CA ALA A 62 -5.22 10.14 16.42
C ALA A 62 -5.91 11.20 15.54
N LYS A 63 -6.69 12.08 16.18
CA LYS A 63 -7.25 13.26 15.50
C LYS A 63 -6.17 14.32 15.33
N ARG A 64 -6.13 14.93 14.15
CA ARG A 64 -5.30 16.10 13.86
C ARG A 64 -6.10 17.38 13.96
N ILE A 65 -5.41 18.47 14.23
CA ILE A 65 -5.95 19.82 14.07
C ILE A 65 -6.25 20.03 12.59
N ASP A 66 -7.36 20.69 12.28
CA ASP A 66 -7.71 21.04 10.92
C ASP A 66 -6.61 21.94 10.31
N LYS A 67 -6.11 21.58 9.11
CA LYS A 67 -5.07 22.32 8.39
C LYS A 67 -5.47 23.80 8.18
N TRP A 68 -6.76 24.09 8.04
CA TRP A 68 -7.28 25.46 7.89
C TRP A 68 -7.15 26.31 9.15
N GLN A 69 -6.94 25.70 10.31
CA GLN A 69 -6.75 26.38 11.59
C GLN A 69 -5.28 26.57 11.95
N LEU A 70 -4.35 25.96 11.20
CA LEU A 70 -2.93 26.06 11.46
C LEU A 70 -2.35 27.33 10.81
N PRO A 71 -1.50 28.09 11.53
CA PRO A 71 -0.75 29.17 10.92
C PRO A 71 0.21 28.62 9.85
N THR A 72 0.30 29.29 8.71
CA THR A 72 1.26 28.93 7.66
C THR A 72 2.64 29.46 8.04
N VAL A 73 3.66 28.61 7.91
CA VAL A 73 5.07 28.99 8.15
C VAL A 73 5.83 29.27 6.85
N ASN A 74 5.21 28.96 5.70
CA ASN A 74 5.75 29.22 4.37
C ASN A 74 4.68 29.89 3.48
N LYS A 75 5.10 30.87 2.67
CA LYS A 75 4.23 31.63 1.75
C LYS A 75 3.54 30.76 0.68
N THR A 76 4.11 29.61 0.35
CA THR A 76 3.57 28.69 -0.67
C THR A 76 2.76 27.53 -0.09
N GLN A 77 2.56 27.49 1.22
CA GLN A 77 1.80 26.44 1.88
C GLN A 77 0.31 26.53 1.50
N ASP A 78 -0.23 25.47 0.89
CA ASP A 78 -1.64 25.36 0.51
C ASP A 78 -2.32 24.23 1.30
N PRO A 79 -3.28 24.54 2.20
CA PRO A 79 -4.01 23.52 2.98
C PRO A 79 -4.90 22.60 2.13
N LYS A 80 -5.17 22.95 0.86
CA LYS A 80 -5.90 22.07 -0.08
C LYS A 80 -5.04 20.92 -0.59
N MET A 81 -3.72 21.10 -0.65
CA MET A 81 -2.80 20.07 -1.11
C MET A 81 -2.73 18.93 -0.11
N LYS A 82 -2.78 17.71 -0.64
CA LYS A 82 -2.59 16.48 0.13
C LYS A 82 -1.39 15.73 -0.38
N VAL A 83 -0.67 15.10 0.54
CA VAL A 83 0.49 14.27 0.22
C VAL A 83 0.22 12.84 0.64
N VAL A 84 0.35 11.91 -0.29
CA VAL A 84 0.33 10.48 -0.01
C VAL A 84 1.75 9.96 -0.18
N ALA A 85 2.28 9.28 0.83
CA ALA A 85 3.57 8.61 0.73
C ALA A 85 3.34 7.14 0.36
N LEU A 86 3.89 6.68 -0.76
CA LEU A 86 4.01 5.27 -1.09
C LEU A 86 5.40 4.83 -0.64
N SER A 87 5.50 4.09 0.46
CA SER A 87 6.79 3.81 1.10
C SER A 87 6.98 2.33 1.37
N ILE A 88 8.17 1.83 1.03
CA ILE A 88 8.68 0.52 1.46
C ILE A 88 9.13 0.69 2.91
N MET A 89 8.23 0.39 3.84
CA MET A 89 8.49 0.55 5.28
C MET A 89 9.31 -0.60 5.86
N ASN A 90 9.31 -1.76 5.18
CA ASN A 90 10.06 -2.95 5.57
C ASN A 90 10.84 -3.49 4.37
N ALA A 91 11.97 -4.16 4.62
CA ALA A 91 12.97 -4.50 3.60
C ALA A 91 12.45 -5.43 2.47
N SER A 92 11.43 -6.23 2.74
CA SER A 92 10.82 -7.20 1.82
C SER A 92 9.32 -7.29 2.05
N THR A 93 8.60 -8.08 1.24
CA THR A 93 7.18 -8.36 1.51
C THR A 93 7.05 -9.41 2.62
N SER A 94 7.86 -10.46 2.51
CA SER A 94 7.92 -11.59 3.44
C SER A 94 8.98 -11.40 4.52
N GLY A 95 8.92 -12.19 5.59
CA GLY A 95 9.90 -12.25 6.67
C GLY A 95 9.80 -11.13 7.71
N ASN A 96 8.84 -10.22 7.58
CA ASN A 96 8.76 -9.06 8.47
C ASN A 96 8.15 -9.42 9.82
N ALA A 97 8.80 -9.02 10.91
CA ALA A 97 8.17 -9.04 12.22
C ALA A 97 7.08 -7.96 12.29
N PRO A 98 5.94 -8.22 12.94
CA PRO A 98 4.88 -7.22 13.10
C PRO A 98 5.25 -6.03 13.99
N ARG A 99 6.32 -6.15 14.78
CA ARG A 99 6.68 -5.22 15.87
C ARG A 99 8.16 -4.82 15.83
N GLY A 100 8.77 -4.84 14.65
CA GLY A 100 10.20 -4.64 14.47
C GLY A 100 11.08 -5.82 14.88
N ILE A 101 12.35 -5.72 14.52
CA ILE A 101 13.43 -6.66 14.87
C ILE A 101 14.60 -5.89 15.50
N ASN A 102 15.61 -6.59 16.03
CA ASN A 102 16.76 -5.98 16.70
C ASN A 102 17.80 -5.37 15.73
N THR A 103 17.33 -4.57 14.77
CA THR A 103 18.16 -3.91 13.76
C THR A 103 17.97 -2.40 13.85
N PHE A 104 19.07 -1.66 13.98
CA PHE A 104 19.03 -0.20 14.04
C PHE A 104 18.75 0.46 12.69
N ASP A 105 19.27 -0.12 11.61
CA ASP A 105 19.05 0.35 10.25
C ASP A 105 17.67 -0.08 9.75
N ALA A 106 16.68 0.80 9.95
CA ALA A 106 15.29 0.60 9.59
C ALA A 106 14.66 1.89 9.08
N ASN A 107 13.58 1.77 8.31
CA ASN A 107 12.81 2.94 7.85
C ASN A 107 11.98 3.52 9.02
N VAL A 108 12.61 4.41 9.80
CA VAL A 108 12.01 5.13 10.92
C VAL A 108 11.37 6.45 10.48
N PHE A 109 10.41 6.37 9.56
CA PHE A 109 9.73 7.56 9.02
C PHE A 109 9.21 8.47 10.14
N SER A 110 9.53 9.77 10.07
CA SER A 110 9.27 10.75 11.13
C SER A 110 8.60 12.04 10.65
N ASN A 111 8.40 12.21 9.34
CA ASN A 111 7.80 13.40 8.73
C ASN A 111 6.26 13.29 8.61
N TRP A 112 5.61 12.70 9.61
CA TRP A 112 4.17 12.40 9.61
C TRP A 112 3.29 13.63 9.42
N GLN A 113 3.71 14.78 9.94
CA GLN A 113 2.98 16.05 9.88
C GLN A 113 2.76 16.58 8.45
N TYR A 114 3.54 16.09 7.47
CA TYR A 114 3.47 16.56 6.09
C TYR A 114 2.70 15.63 5.16
N ILE A 115 2.32 14.43 5.61
CA ILE A 115 1.56 13.47 4.80
C ILE A 115 0.13 13.33 5.33
N ASP A 116 -0.81 13.17 4.41
CA ASP A 116 -2.23 12.93 4.69
C ASP A 116 -2.55 11.45 4.81
N GLN A 117 -1.74 10.60 4.17
CA GLN A 117 -1.97 9.16 4.10
C GLN A 117 -0.65 8.45 3.77
N LEU A 118 -0.46 7.27 4.36
CA LEU A 118 0.62 6.36 4.03
C LEU A 118 0.05 5.17 3.25
N VAL A 119 0.67 4.82 2.13
CA VAL A 119 0.51 3.52 1.49
C VAL A 119 1.72 2.69 1.87
N TYR A 120 1.47 1.61 2.63
CA TYR A 120 2.47 0.61 2.94
C TYR A 120 2.75 -0.19 1.67
N TRP A 121 3.85 0.14 1.00
CA TRP A 121 4.21 -0.49 -0.26
C TRP A 121 4.80 -1.87 -0.01
N GLY A 122 4.26 -2.87 -0.70
CA GLY A 122 4.75 -4.24 -0.67
C GLY A 122 4.04 -5.08 -1.71
N GLY A 123 4.47 -6.32 -1.84
CA GLY A 123 3.90 -7.29 -2.76
C GLY A 123 4.85 -7.60 -3.91
N SER A 124 4.93 -8.87 -4.24
CA SER A 124 5.73 -9.38 -5.35
C SER A 124 5.16 -10.68 -5.88
N ALA A 125 5.48 -11.03 -7.13
CA ALA A 125 5.05 -12.29 -7.73
C ALA A 125 5.60 -13.53 -7.00
N GLY A 126 6.72 -13.39 -6.28
CA GLY A 126 7.39 -14.46 -5.56
C GLY A 126 6.91 -14.65 -4.12
N GLU A 127 6.41 -13.60 -3.47
CA GLU A 127 6.07 -13.61 -2.04
C GLU A 127 4.55 -13.62 -1.82
N GLY A 128 3.84 -12.64 -2.39
CA GLY A 128 2.40 -12.44 -2.21
C GLY A 128 1.96 -11.09 -2.77
N LEU A 129 0.67 -10.95 -3.05
CA LEU A 129 0.12 -9.78 -3.76
C LEU A 129 -0.68 -8.85 -2.87
N ILE A 130 -1.22 -9.37 -1.77
CA ILE A 130 -2.11 -8.65 -0.86
C ILE A 130 -1.38 -8.54 0.48
N VAL A 131 -1.00 -7.32 0.82
CA VAL A 131 -0.04 -7.03 1.89
C VAL A 131 -0.62 -5.96 2.82
N PRO A 132 -1.15 -6.33 3.99
CA PRO A 132 -1.50 -5.37 5.03
C PRO A 132 -0.23 -4.73 5.62
N PRO A 133 -0.32 -3.51 6.17
CA PRO A 133 0.77 -2.90 6.90
C PRO A 133 1.09 -3.68 8.19
N THR A 134 2.34 -3.63 8.63
CA THR A 134 2.78 -4.19 9.91
C THR A 134 2.27 -3.37 11.10
N ALA A 135 2.08 -4.02 12.25
CA ALA A 135 1.46 -3.37 13.42
C ALA A 135 2.28 -2.19 13.97
N ASP A 136 3.60 -2.25 13.92
CA ASP A 136 4.50 -1.14 14.24
C ASP A 136 4.29 0.09 13.35
N VAL A 137 4.15 -0.10 12.03
CA VAL A 137 3.89 0.99 11.08
C VAL A 137 2.51 1.58 11.28
N ILE A 138 1.48 0.73 11.46
CA ILE A 138 0.12 1.19 11.77
C ILE A 138 0.16 2.03 13.05
N ASP A 139 0.76 1.51 14.13
CA ASP A 139 0.79 2.19 15.43
C ASP A 139 1.55 3.52 15.36
N ALA A 140 2.68 3.57 14.64
CA ALA A 140 3.46 4.79 14.45
C ALA A 140 2.68 5.85 13.66
N ALA A 141 2.06 5.47 12.55
CA ALA A 141 1.26 6.37 11.73
C ALA A 141 0.02 6.86 12.48
N HIS A 142 -0.71 5.95 13.13
CA HIS A 142 -1.91 6.24 13.91
C HIS A 142 -1.65 7.18 15.08
N LYS A 143 -0.55 6.97 15.82
CA LYS A 143 -0.10 7.89 16.87
C LYS A 143 0.05 9.32 16.36
N ASN A 144 0.48 9.47 15.11
CA ASN A 144 0.65 10.76 14.45
C ASN A 144 -0.59 11.21 13.65
N GLY A 145 -1.69 10.46 13.69
CA GLY A 145 -2.94 10.77 12.98
C GLY A 145 -2.88 10.61 11.46
N VAL A 146 -1.97 9.76 10.95
CA VAL A 146 -1.93 9.37 9.53
C VAL A 146 -2.64 8.03 9.33
N PRO A 147 -3.67 7.96 8.46
CA PRO A 147 -4.24 6.69 8.04
C PRO A 147 -3.27 5.91 7.14
N VAL A 148 -3.26 4.59 7.30
CA VAL A 148 -2.39 3.67 6.55
C VAL A 148 -3.20 2.72 5.68
N LEU A 149 -2.85 2.66 4.40
CA LEU A 149 -3.39 1.67 3.46
C LEU A 149 -2.41 0.51 3.29
N GLY A 150 -2.93 -0.71 3.27
CA GLY A 150 -2.22 -1.86 2.73
C GLY A 150 -2.18 -1.83 1.20
N THR A 151 -1.43 -2.75 0.60
CA THR A 151 -1.28 -2.83 -0.86
C THR A 151 -1.88 -4.12 -1.43
N VAL A 152 -2.64 -3.99 -2.51
CA VAL A 152 -2.98 -5.07 -3.43
C VAL A 152 -2.25 -4.79 -4.75
N PHE A 153 -1.22 -5.56 -5.04
CA PHE A 153 -0.38 -5.37 -6.22
C PHE A 153 -0.48 -6.54 -7.18
N PHE A 154 -0.88 -6.28 -8.42
CA PHE A 154 -0.81 -7.24 -9.52
C PHE A 154 0.39 -6.87 -10.41
N PRO A 155 1.53 -7.60 -10.32
CA PRO A 155 2.77 -7.19 -10.97
C PRO A 155 2.69 -7.19 -12.49
N GLN A 156 3.59 -6.46 -13.14
CA GLN A 156 3.82 -6.59 -14.57
C GLN A 156 4.28 -8.03 -14.92
N VAL A 157 3.99 -8.46 -16.14
CA VAL A 157 4.31 -9.82 -16.61
C VAL A 157 5.82 -10.07 -16.63
N VAL A 158 6.61 -9.05 -16.97
CA VAL A 158 8.08 -9.10 -16.93
C VAL A 158 8.62 -9.36 -15.52
N SER A 159 7.86 -9.00 -14.48
CA SER A 159 8.16 -9.23 -13.07
C SER A 159 7.39 -10.42 -12.49
N GLY A 160 6.93 -11.35 -13.34
CA GLY A 160 6.24 -12.57 -12.93
C GLY A 160 4.72 -12.45 -12.73
N GLY A 161 4.13 -11.32 -13.12
CA GLY A 161 2.69 -11.07 -13.08
C GLY A 161 1.88 -12.11 -13.86
N LYS A 162 0.74 -12.55 -13.30
CA LYS A 162 -0.15 -13.55 -13.90
C LYS A 162 -1.59 -13.07 -13.89
N LEU A 163 -2.21 -13.00 -15.07
CA LEU A 163 -3.62 -12.59 -15.21
C LEU A 163 -4.57 -13.48 -14.39
N LYS A 164 -4.20 -14.75 -14.18
CA LYS A 164 -4.94 -15.67 -13.30
C LYS A 164 -5.17 -15.10 -11.90
N TRP A 165 -4.21 -14.37 -11.32
CA TRP A 165 -4.37 -13.79 -9.99
C TRP A 165 -5.43 -12.69 -9.97
N LEU A 166 -5.50 -11.87 -11.02
CA LEU A 166 -6.58 -10.91 -11.19
C LEU A 166 -7.94 -11.63 -11.31
N ASN A 167 -8.00 -12.72 -12.08
CA ASN A 167 -9.22 -13.52 -12.24
C ASN A 167 -9.68 -14.16 -10.93
N ASP A 168 -8.74 -14.71 -10.14
CA ASP A 168 -9.04 -15.27 -8.83
C ASP A 168 -9.53 -14.19 -7.85
N PHE A 169 -8.93 -12.99 -7.91
CA PHE A 169 -9.32 -11.84 -7.08
C PHE A 169 -10.69 -11.28 -7.44
N LEU A 170 -11.02 -11.22 -8.73
CA LEU A 170 -12.30 -10.72 -9.26
C LEU A 170 -13.41 -11.78 -9.31
N LYS A 171 -13.17 -12.98 -8.76
CA LYS A 171 -14.15 -14.05 -8.78
C LYS A 171 -15.39 -13.67 -7.95
N GLN A 172 -16.54 -13.72 -8.60
CA GLN A 172 -17.84 -13.58 -7.94
C GLN A 172 -18.34 -14.94 -7.45
N ASP A 173 -19.15 -14.95 -6.39
CA ASP A 173 -19.92 -16.13 -6.01
C ASP A 173 -21.18 -16.30 -6.88
N LYS A 174 -22.02 -17.28 -6.53
CA LYS A 174 -23.25 -17.60 -7.28
C LYS A 174 -24.28 -16.46 -7.30
N ASP A 175 -24.22 -15.56 -6.32
CA ASP A 175 -25.16 -14.46 -6.14
C ASP A 175 -24.59 -13.14 -6.72
N GLY A 176 -23.39 -13.19 -7.30
CA GLY A 176 -22.72 -12.04 -7.90
C GLY A 176 -21.94 -11.18 -6.90
N HIS A 177 -21.81 -11.62 -5.65
CA HIS A 177 -20.99 -10.92 -4.64
C HIS A 177 -19.51 -11.20 -4.84
N PHE A 178 -18.65 -10.33 -4.34
CA PHE A 178 -17.20 -10.50 -4.38
C PHE A 178 -16.67 -10.94 -3.01
N PRO A 179 -16.39 -12.24 -2.77
CA PRO A 179 -15.82 -12.70 -1.50
C PRO A 179 -14.50 -12.01 -1.13
N MET A 180 -13.76 -11.55 -2.14
CA MET A 180 -12.53 -10.78 -1.93
C MET A 180 -12.81 -9.42 -1.27
N ALA A 181 -13.90 -8.73 -1.62
CA ALA A 181 -14.28 -7.47 -0.97
C ALA A 181 -14.54 -7.67 0.53
N ASP A 182 -15.21 -8.77 0.90
CA ASP A 182 -15.41 -9.14 2.31
C ASP A 182 -14.09 -9.37 3.04
N LYS A 183 -13.15 -10.09 2.41
CA LYS A 183 -11.84 -10.36 3.02
C LYS A 183 -11.03 -9.09 3.23
N LEU A 184 -10.99 -8.19 2.26
CA LEU A 184 -10.25 -6.93 2.38
C LEU A 184 -10.80 -6.07 3.53
N VAL A 185 -12.11 -5.96 3.67
CA VAL A 185 -12.75 -5.26 4.79
C VAL A 185 -12.49 -5.96 6.12
N ALA A 186 -12.58 -7.29 6.16
CA ALA A 186 -12.37 -8.08 7.38
C ALA A 186 -10.93 -7.96 7.89
N VAL A 187 -9.93 -8.04 7.01
CA VAL A 187 -8.52 -7.89 7.37
C VAL A 187 -8.23 -6.48 7.89
N ALA A 188 -8.68 -5.44 7.18
CA ALA A 188 -8.48 -4.05 7.59
C ALA A 188 -9.07 -3.78 8.99
N LYS A 189 -10.29 -4.26 9.24
CA LYS A 189 -10.93 -4.13 10.56
C LYS A 189 -10.23 -4.96 11.64
N ALA A 190 -9.78 -6.16 11.32
CA ALA A 190 -9.19 -7.07 12.30
C ALA A 190 -7.79 -6.63 12.75
N TYR A 191 -6.96 -6.14 11.83
CA TYR A 191 -5.62 -5.63 12.15
C TYR A 191 -5.61 -4.14 12.48
N GLY A 192 -6.69 -3.41 12.18
CA GLY A 192 -6.88 -2.04 12.61
C GLY A 192 -6.16 -1.00 11.76
N PHE A 193 -6.19 -1.14 10.43
CA PHE A 193 -5.69 -0.13 9.47
C PHE A 193 -6.81 0.36 8.55
N ASP A 194 -6.51 1.37 7.72
CA ASP A 194 -7.52 2.26 7.16
C ASP A 194 -7.91 1.97 5.70
N GLY A 195 -7.55 0.81 5.17
CA GLY A 195 -8.02 0.35 3.85
C GLY A 195 -6.91 -0.05 2.89
N TRP A 196 -7.16 0.07 1.59
CA TRP A 196 -6.32 -0.56 0.57
C TRP A 196 -5.98 0.34 -0.61
N PHE A 197 -4.73 0.29 -1.02
CA PHE A 197 -4.27 0.79 -2.31
C PHE A 197 -4.21 -0.38 -3.30
N ILE A 198 -4.86 -0.25 -4.45
CA ILE A 198 -4.86 -1.26 -5.51
C ILE A 198 -4.04 -0.75 -6.70
N ASN A 199 -2.99 -1.50 -7.03
CA ASN A 199 -2.19 -1.31 -8.23
C ASN A 199 -2.30 -2.52 -9.15
N GLN A 200 -2.97 -2.34 -10.28
CA GLN A 200 -3.15 -3.38 -11.27
C GLN A 200 -2.22 -3.10 -12.46
N GLU A 201 -1.11 -3.83 -12.55
CA GLU A 201 -0.09 -3.65 -13.61
C GLU A 201 0.03 -4.89 -14.51
N THR A 202 -0.82 -5.90 -14.30
CA THR A 202 -0.78 -7.14 -15.09
C THR A 202 -1.56 -7.01 -16.38
N ASP A 203 -0.87 -6.99 -17.51
CA ASP A 203 -1.46 -7.25 -18.83
C ASP A 203 -0.49 -8.11 -19.67
N PRO A 204 -0.84 -9.36 -20.01
CA PRO A 204 -0.07 -10.21 -20.93
C PRO A 204 0.31 -9.55 -22.26
N GLU A 205 -0.47 -8.56 -22.70
CA GLU A 205 -0.27 -7.91 -23.99
C GLU A 205 0.57 -6.62 -23.91
N VAL A 206 0.79 -6.09 -22.71
CA VAL A 206 1.54 -4.84 -22.49
C VAL A 206 2.74 -5.13 -21.59
N LYS A 207 3.94 -5.00 -22.16
CA LYS A 207 5.19 -5.36 -21.49
C LYS A 207 5.92 -4.18 -20.84
N SER A 208 5.54 -2.94 -21.16
CA SER A 208 6.13 -1.74 -20.56
C SER A 208 5.26 -0.50 -20.76
N PHE A 209 5.54 0.53 -19.97
CA PHE A 209 4.97 1.88 -20.13
C PHE A 209 5.18 2.43 -21.54
N ASP A 210 6.41 2.34 -22.07
CA ASP A 210 6.75 2.85 -23.40
C ASP A 210 6.00 2.10 -24.51
N ALA A 211 5.76 0.79 -24.32
CA ALA A 211 4.96 0.00 -25.25
C ALA A 211 3.51 0.52 -25.30
N ALA A 212 2.89 0.79 -24.15
CA ALA A 212 1.54 1.34 -24.09
C ALA A 212 1.46 2.76 -24.67
N ALA A 213 2.41 3.64 -24.33
CA ALA A 213 2.42 5.03 -24.76
C ALA A 213 2.62 5.19 -26.28
N SER A 214 3.36 4.27 -26.90
CA SER A 214 3.65 4.32 -28.34
C SER A 214 2.45 3.97 -29.24
N GLY A 215 1.34 3.49 -28.67
CA GLY A 215 0.18 3.00 -29.43
C GLY A 215 0.48 1.76 -30.29
N LYS A 216 1.73 1.27 -30.29
CA LYS A 216 2.18 0.02 -30.94
C LYS A 216 1.88 -1.19 -30.05
N ASN A 217 0.73 -1.18 -29.39
CA ASN A 217 0.12 -2.41 -28.98
C ASN A 217 -0.26 -3.10 -30.28
N ASN A 218 0.59 -4.02 -30.75
CA ASN A 218 0.19 -4.99 -31.76
C ASN A 218 -1.19 -5.46 -31.30
N GLN A 219 -2.24 -5.16 -32.07
CA GLN A 219 -3.59 -5.66 -31.81
C GLN A 219 -3.46 -7.18 -31.78
N SER A 220 -3.27 -7.72 -30.59
CA SER A 220 -3.18 -9.15 -30.41
C SER A 220 -4.59 -9.66 -30.62
N THR A 221 -4.77 -10.46 -31.66
CA THR A 221 -6.01 -11.17 -31.95
C THR A 221 -6.26 -12.32 -30.97
N THR A 222 -5.43 -12.45 -29.91
CA THR A 222 -5.53 -13.52 -28.92
C THR A 222 -6.32 -13.04 -27.69
N LYS A 223 -7.23 -13.86 -27.17
CA LYS A 223 -8.11 -13.56 -26.01
C LYS A 223 -7.36 -13.58 -24.66
N SER A 224 -6.08 -13.22 -24.61
CA SER A 224 -5.21 -13.52 -23.47
C SER A 224 -4.90 -12.33 -22.56
N GLY A 225 -5.11 -11.09 -23.02
CA GLY A 225 -4.86 -9.86 -22.25
C GLY A 225 -6.00 -9.40 -21.32
N LEU A 226 -5.86 -8.16 -20.82
CA LEU A 226 -6.95 -7.48 -20.13
C LEU A 226 -8.16 -7.29 -21.06
N THR A 227 -9.34 -7.17 -20.45
CA THR A 227 -10.61 -7.07 -21.20
C THR A 227 -11.52 -6.08 -20.50
N LYS A 228 -12.48 -5.53 -21.25
CA LYS A 228 -13.54 -4.69 -20.69
C LYS A 228 -14.29 -5.36 -19.54
N LYS A 229 -14.42 -6.69 -19.55
CA LYS A 229 -15.03 -7.45 -18.45
C LYS A 229 -14.19 -7.37 -17.17
N HIS A 230 -12.86 -7.42 -17.25
CA HIS A 230 -11.99 -7.21 -16.09
C HIS A 230 -12.18 -5.81 -15.49
N ALA A 231 -12.24 -4.77 -16.32
CA ALA A 231 -12.50 -3.40 -15.85
C ALA A 231 -13.89 -3.24 -15.21
N GLN A 232 -14.93 -3.87 -15.77
CA GLN A 232 -16.27 -3.87 -15.19
C GLN A 232 -16.30 -4.59 -13.84
N LEU A 233 -15.68 -5.77 -13.74
CA LEU A 233 -15.60 -6.52 -12.49
C LEU A 233 -14.82 -5.75 -11.41
N MET A 234 -13.71 -5.11 -11.77
CA MET A 234 -12.94 -4.29 -10.83
C MET A 234 -13.77 -3.12 -10.30
N GLN A 235 -14.50 -2.40 -11.16
CA GLN A 235 -15.40 -1.32 -10.72
C GLN A 235 -16.52 -1.83 -9.80
N GLN A 236 -17.08 -3.01 -10.09
CA GLN A 236 -18.10 -3.63 -9.25
C GLN A 236 -17.54 -4.04 -7.89
N LEU A 237 -16.35 -4.68 -7.86
CA LEU A 237 -15.65 -5.03 -6.62
C LEU A 237 -15.35 -3.79 -5.78
N ILE A 238 -14.84 -2.71 -6.38
CA ILE A 238 -14.56 -1.45 -5.68
C ILE A 238 -15.86 -0.86 -5.11
N LYS A 239 -16.95 -0.86 -5.89
CA LYS A 239 -18.25 -0.39 -5.43
C LYS A 239 -18.75 -1.20 -4.23
N GLU A 240 -18.67 -2.54 -4.30
CA GLU A 240 -19.07 -3.44 -3.22
C GLU A 240 -18.19 -3.27 -1.98
N TYR A 241 -16.87 -3.16 -2.15
CA TYR A 241 -15.94 -2.84 -1.06
C TYR A 241 -16.34 -1.54 -0.37
N LYS A 242 -16.56 -0.45 -1.12
CA LYS A 242 -16.94 0.85 -0.55
C LYS A 242 -18.25 0.79 0.23
N GLN A 243 -19.24 0.04 -0.25
CA GLN A 243 -20.50 -0.19 0.47
C GLN A 243 -20.27 -0.89 1.82
N LYS A 244 -19.39 -1.89 1.86
CA LYS A 244 -19.08 -2.68 3.09
C LYS A 244 -18.11 -1.95 4.04
N ALA A 245 -17.19 -1.17 3.49
CA ALA A 245 -16.21 -0.37 4.22
C ALA A 245 -16.86 0.79 4.99
N GLY A 246 -17.91 1.39 4.41
CA GLY A 246 -18.50 2.62 4.92
C GLY A 246 -17.50 3.78 4.86
N SER A 247 -17.62 4.75 5.77
CA SER A 247 -16.72 5.90 5.84
C SER A 247 -15.41 5.64 6.59
N LYS A 248 -15.20 4.41 7.10
CA LYS A 248 -14.07 4.08 7.98
C LYS A 248 -12.85 3.55 7.26
N LEU A 249 -13.04 2.91 6.09
CA LEU A 249 -11.94 2.37 5.30
C LEU A 249 -11.93 3.04 3.94
N ASP A 250 -10.75 3.40 3.49
CA ASP A 250 -10.51 4.04 2.22
C ASP A 250 -10.08 3.01 1.15
N LEU A 251 -10.16 3.43 -0.11
CA LEU A 251 -9.60 2.70 -1.24
C LEU A 251 -9.00 3.69 -2.24
N MET A 252 -7.71 3.50 -2.52
CA MET A 252 -6.96 4.25 -3.50
C MET A 252 -6.61 3.35 -4.69
N TRP A 253 -6.62 3.93 -5.88
CA TRP A 253 -6.34 3.23 -7.13
C TRP A 253 -5.21 3.91 -7.88
N TYR A 254 -4.37 3.07 -8.49
CA TYR A 254 -3.28 3.50 -9.35
C TYR A 254 -3.73 3.63 -10.81
N ASP A 255 -3.44 4.75 -11.44
CA ASP A 255 -3.75 5.03 -12.85
C ASP A 255 -3.03 4.05 -13.81
N SER A 256 -3.72 2.94 -14.14
CA SER A 256 -3.18 1.80 -14.90
C SER A 256 -4.23 1.18 -15.83
N MET A 257 -5.05 0.25 -15.34
CA MET A 257 -6.16 -0.32 -16.11
C MET A 257 -7.28 0.72 -16.29
N THR A 258 -7.62 0.99 -17.55
CA THR A 258 -8.70 1.91 -17.94
C THR A 258 -10.09 1.27 -17.88
N LYS A 259 -11.14 2.09 -18.03
CA LYS A 259 -12.55 1.66 -18.11
C LYS A 259 -12.86 0.66 -19.23
N ASP A 260 -12.04 0.66 -20.29
CA ASP A 260 -12.20 -0.26 -21.42
C ASP A 260 -11.41 -1.55 -21.22
N GLY A 261 -10.72 -1.70 -20.08
CA GLY A 261 -9.96 -2.88 -19.72
C GLY A 261 -8.68 -3.03 -20.53
N LYS A 262 -7.97 -1.92 -20.69
CA LYS A 262 -6.65 -1.84 -21.31
C LYS A 262 -5.67 -1.23 -20.32
N MET A 263 -4.43 -1.71 -20.32
CA MET A 263 -3.34 -1.03 -19.63
C MET A 263 -2.96 0.25 -20.38
N ASP A 264 -3.19 1.41 -19.75
CA ASP A 264 -2.88 2.72 -20.34
C ASP A 264 -2.77 3.77 -19.21
N TRP A 265 -1.53 4.06 -18.81
CA TRP A 265 -1.21 5.05 -17.78
C TRP A 265 -1.40 6.47 -18.33
N GLN A 266 -2.39 7.19 -17.80
CA GLN A 266 -2.75 8.51 -18.31
C GLN A 266 -1.96 9.65 -17.67
N ASN A 267 -1.21 9.38 -16.60
CA ASN A 267 -0.51 10.35 -15.76
C ASN A 267 -1.41 11.46 -15.21
N ALA A 268 -2.72 11.22 -15.17
CA ALA A 268 -3.71 12.18 -14.72
C ALA A 268 -5.07 11.50 -14.50
N LEU A 269 -5.92 12.11 -13.69
CA LEU A 269 -7.33 11.74 -13.64
C LEU A 269 -8.02 12.17 -14.95
N THR A 270 -8.19 11.25 -15.89
CA THR A 270 -8.91 11.50 -17.15
C THR A 270 -10.31 10.87 -17.16
N LYS A 271 -11.05 11.03 -18.26
CA LYS A 271 -12.35 10.35 -18.48
C LYS A 271 -12.23 8.82 -18.63
N ASN A 272 -11.01 8.29 -18.69
CA ASN A 272 -10.72 6.87 -18.93
C ASN A 272 -10.28 6.14 -17.65
N VAL A 273 -9.81 6.88 -16.65
CA VAL A 273 -9.51 6.37 -15.30
C VAL A 273 -10.82 6.17 -14.55
N PHE A 274 -10.93 5.12 -13.72
CA PHE A 274 -12.15 4.92 -12.94
C PHE A 274 -12.37 6.16 -12.02
N ARG A 275 -13.59 6.70 -12.01
CA ARG A 275 -13.92 7.92 -11.25
C ARG A 275 -14.42 7.65 -9.83
N ILE A 276 -14.21 6.44 -9.31
CA ILE A 276 -14.88 5.94 -8.10
C ILE A 276 -13.97 6.05 -6.85
N PHE A 277 -13.01 6.98 -6.80
CA PHE A 277 -11.95 6.99 -5.78
C PHE A 277 -11.96 8.19 -4.86
N SER A 278 -11.46 7.98 -3.65
CA SER A 278 -11.19 9.02 -2.66
C SER A 278 -9.86 9.75 -2.96
N GLY A 279 -9.02 9.15 -3.80
CA GLY A 279 -7.82 9.71 -4.42
C GLY A 279 -7.35 8.81 -5.57
N VAL A 280 -6.70 9.39 -6.58
CA VAL A 280 -6.02 8.66 -7.67
C VAL A 280 -4.55 9.02 -7.61
N PHE A 281 -3.69 8.00 -7.61
CA PHE A 281 -2.27 8.23 -7.80
C PHE A 281 -2.00 8.30 -9.31
N ALA A 282 -1.55 9.47 -9.76
CA ALA A 282 -1.18 9.75 -11.14
C ALA A 282 0.32 10.03 -11.19
N GLY A 283 1.08 9.14 -11.80
CA GLY A 283 2.53 9.24 -11.92
C GLY A 283 3.18 7.87 -12.06
N ARG A 284 4.38 7.83 -12.66
CA ARG A 284 5.15 6.59 -12.85
C ARG A 284 5.74 6.12 -11.53
N LEU A 285 5.44 4.90 -11.12
CA LEU A 285 6.27 4.14 -10.18
C LEU A 285 7.46 3.59 -10.97
N SER A 286 8.66 4.10 -10.69
CA SER A 286 9.91 3.66 -11.31
C SER A 286 10.43 2.38 -10.70
#